data_AF-A0A832FPN3-F1
#
_entry.id   AF-A0A832FPN3-F1
#
_cell.length_a   1.000
_cell.length_b   1.000
_cell.length_c   1.000
_cell.angle_alpha   90.00
_cell.angle_beta   90.00
_cell.angle_gamma   90.00
#
_symmetry.space_group_name_H-M   'P 1'
#
loop_
_entity.id
_entity.type
_entity.pdbx_description
1 polymer ?
#
loop_
_entity_poly.entity_id
_entity_poly.type
_entity_poly.pdbx_seq_one_letter_code
_entity_poly.pdbx_strand_id
1 'polypeptide(L)'
;TVSHLYATYRAIEQGLRVHGYLHWSIIDNYEWAHGFRQKFGLFEVDLITKERKPRHSAKIFREIATSNSIKADYLNMVIYEERPPGDIL
;
A
#
# COMPACT_ATOMS: atom_id res chain seq x y z
N THR A 1 -2.75 -1.04 -0.50
CA THR A 1 -2.10 0.09 0.21
C THR A 1 -2.96 1.34 0.25
N VAL A 2 -3.36 1.90 -0.89
CA VAL A 2 -4.17 3.15 -0.93
C VAL A 2 -5.53 2.98 -0.27
N SER A 3 -6.25 1.89 -0.55
CA SER A 3 -7.56 1.60 0.06
C SER A 3 -7.51 1.58 1.59
N HIS A 4 -6.48 0.98 2.17
CA HIS A 4 -6.31 0.87 3.62
C HIS A 4 -5.95 2.21 4.27
N LEU A 5 -5.12 3.02 3.60
CA LEU A 5 -4.83 4.39 4.04
C LEU A 5 -6.09 5.27 3.96
N TYR A 6 -6.89 5.12 2.92
CA TYR A 6 -8.17 5.82 2.80
C TYR A 6 -9.15 5.40 3.91
N ALA A 7 -9.28 4.10 4.18
CA ALA A 7 -10.09 3.60 5.29
C ALA A 7 -9.59 4.14 6.65
N THR A 8 -8.27 4.22 6.85
CA THR A 8 -7.67 4.83 8.05
C THR A 8 -8.03 6.31 8.17
N TYR A 9 -7.94 7.06 7.07
CA TYR A 9 -8.39 8.45 7.01
C TYR A 9 -9.88 8.58 7.37
N ARG A 10 -10.74 7.73 6.81
CA ARG A 10 -12.18 7.71 7.14
C ARG A 10 -12.45 7.42 8.61
N ALA A 11 -11.67 6.55 9.24
CA ALA A 11 -11.78 6.30 10.69
C ALA A 11 -11.39 7.54 11.50
N ILE A 12 -10.34 8.27 11.11
CA ILE A 12 -9.94 9.53 11.75
C ILE A 12 -11.05 10.58 11.64
N GLU A 13 -11.67 10.72 10.46
CA GLU A 13 -12.80 11.64 10.23
C GLU A 13 -14.02 11.29 11.11
N GLN A 14 -14.20 10.02 11.47
CA GLN A 14 -15.24 9.56 12.39
C GLN A 14 -14.88 9.77 13.87
N GLY A 15 -13.75 10.42 14.16
CA GLY A 15 -13.31 10.75 15.52
C GLY A 15 -12.43 9.70 16.20
N LEU A 16 -12.03 8.63 15.49
CA LEU A 16 -11.09 7.67 16.05
C LEU A 16 -9.67 8.26 16.11
N ARG A 17 -8.97 7.99 17.20
CA ARG A 17 -7.60 8.47 17.42
C ARG A 17 -6.57 7.52 16.80
N VAL A 18 -6.26 7.71 15.53
CA VAL A 18 -5.17 7.00 14.84
C VAL A 18 -3.99 7.95 14.63
N HIS A 19 -2.81 7.55 15.10
CA HIS A 19 -1.61 8.41 15.10
C HIS A 19 -0.62 8.12 13.97
N GLY A 20 -0.79 7.01 13.25
CA GLY A 20 0.12 6.65 12.17
C GLY A 20 -0.29 5.37 11.46
N TYR A 21 0.37 5.10 10.34
CA TYR A 21 0.18 3.92 9.52
C TYR A 21 1.55 3.31 9.20
N LEU A 22 1.74 2.03 9.51
CA LEU A 22 2.96 1.29 9.19
C LEU A 22 2.65 0.23 8.15
N HIS A 23 3.26 0.36 6.97
CA HIS A 23 3.10 -0.62 5.92
C HIS A 23 3.94 -1.87 6.20
N TRP A 24 3.30 -3.04 6.19
CA TRP A 24 3.99 -4.31 6.08
C TRP A 24 4.13 -4.66 4.59
N SER A 25 5.32 -4.59 3.99
CA SER A 25 6.63 -4.30 4.61
C SER A 25 7.51 -3.46 3.69
N ILE A 26 8.64 -2.98 4.19
CA ILE A 26 9.56 -2.19 3.37
C ILE A 26 10.20 -3.04 2.26
N ILE A 27 10.59 -4.28 2.55
CA ILE A 27 11.24 -5.19 1.60
C ILE A 27 10.60 -6.57 1.67
N ASP A 28 10.71 -7.35 0.59
CA ASP A 28 10.42 -8.78 0.67
C ASP A 28 11.29 -9.44 1.73
N ASN A 29 10.67 -10.33 2.51
CA ASN A 29 11.29 -10.96 3.65
C ASN A 29 10.92 -12.46 3.72
N TYR A 30 11.45 -13.16 4.73
CA TYR A 30 11.14 -14.57 4.98
C TYR A 30 9.81 -14.67 5.73
N GLU A 31 8.77 -15.16 5.05
CA GLU A 31 7.42 -15.25 5.60
C GLU A 31 7.19 -16.62 6.25
N TRP A 32 7.86 -16.87 7.37
CA TRP A 32 7.61 -18.02 8.26
C TRP A 32 7.48 -19.35 7.51
N ALA A 33 6.39 -20.08 7.73
CA ALA A 33 6.10 -21.38 7.08
C ALA A 33 6.02 -21.29 5.54
N HIS A 34 5.81 -20.11 4.97
CA HIS A 34 5.76 -19.89 3.52
C HIS A 34 7.13 -19.57 2.92
N GLY A 35 8.17 -19.41 3.74
CA GLY A 35 9.50 -19.03 3.30
C GLY A 35 9.50 -17.76 2.45
N PHE A 36 10.28 -17.74 1.37
CA PHE A 36 10.40 -16.55 0.51
C PHE A 36 9.37 -16.45 -0.62
N ARG A 37 8.33 -17.29 -0.59
CA ARG A 37 7.34 -17.35 -1.68
C ARG A 37 6.42 -16.12 -1.70
N GLN A 38 6.06 -15.61 -0.52
CA GLN A 38 5.24 -14.41 -0.38
C GLN A 38 6.10 -13.15 -0.55
N LYS A 39 5.53 -12.14 -1.21
CA LYS A 39 6.22 -10.89 -1.58
C LYS A 39 5.42 -9.69 -1.10
N PHE A 40 5.70 -9.23 0.12
CA PHE A 40 4.99 -8.11 0.77
C PHE A 40 5.72 -6.77 0.67
N GLY A 41 6.94 -6.74 0.11
CA GLY A 41 7.76 -5.55 0.13
C GLY A 41 7.23 -4.44 -0.77
N LEU A 42 7.38 -3.18 -0.34
CA LEU A 42 7.44 -2.05 -1.27
C LEU A 42 8.63 -2.19 -2.22
N PHE A 43 9.70 -2.82 -1.76
CA PHE A 43 10.88 -3.15 -2.55
C PHE A 43 11.01 -4.66 -2.72
N GLU A 44 11.19 -5.08 -3.97
CA GLU A 44 11.60 -6.44 -4.29
C GLU A 44 13.05 -6.66 -3.85
N VAL A 45 13.36 -7.85 -3.34
CA VAL A 45 14.72 -8.24 -2.96
C VAL A 45 15.18 -9.42 -3.81
N ASP A 46 16.30 -9.23 -4.51
CA ASP A 46 17.05 -10.34 -5.07
C ASP A 46 17.71 -11.14 -3.94
N LEU A 47 17.33 -12.41 -3.77
CA LEU A 47 17.81 -13.22 -2.65
C LEU A 47 19.27 -13.65 -2.78
N ILE A 48 19.89 -13.55 -3.95
CA ILE A 48 21.30 -13.87 -4.16
C ILE A 48 22.12 -12.61 -3.96
N THR A 49 21.87 -11.58 -4.77
CA THR A 49 22.67 -10.34 -4.82
C THR A 49 22.33 -9.36 -3.71
N LYS A 50 21.16 -9.51 -3.09
CA LYS A 50 20.60 -8.57 -2.11
C LYS A 50 20.29 -7.19 -2.69
N GLU A 51 20.17 -7.07 -4.01
CA GLU A 51 19.71 -5.83 -4.64
C GLU A 51 18.24 -5.54 -4.24
N ARG A 52 17.89 -4.27 -4.04
CA ARG A 52 16.52 -3.83 -3.71
C ARG A 52 15.97 -3.01 -4.86
N LYS A 53 14.86 -3.47 -5.45
CA LYS A 53 14.21 -2.79 -6.58
C LYS A 53 12.86 -2.23 -6.14
N PRO A 54 12.62 -0.91 -6.26
CA PRO A 54 11.35 -0.33 -5.86
C PRO A 54 10.22 -0.84 -6.75
N ARG A 55 9.13 -1.32 -6.15
CA ARG A 55 7.88 -1.58 -6.88
C ARG A 55 7.14 -0.28 -7.13
N HIS A 56 6.12 -0.33 -7.99
CA HIS A 56 5.24 0.82 -8.22
C HIS A 56 4.59 1.32 -6.92
N SER A 57 4.21 0.41 -6.02
CA SER A 57 3.69 0.71 -4.69
C SER A 57 4.64 1.56 -3.84
N ALA A 58 5.97 1.41 -3.98
CA ALA A 58 6.94 2.24 -3.27
C ALA A 58 6.87 3.70 -3.69
N LYS A 59 6.66 3.97 -4.98
CA LYS A 59 6.52 5.33 -5.51
C LYS A 59 5.25 5.99 -4.98
N ILE A 60 4.12 5.28 -5.05
CA ILE A 60 2.84 5.76 -4.50
C ILE A 60 2.96 6.02 -3.00
N PHE A 61 3.53 5.08 -2.24
CA PHE A 61 3.69 5.23 -0.79
C PHE A 61 4.59 6.41 -0.43
N ARG A 62 5.70 6.62 -1.17
CA ARG A 62 6.56 7.79 -1.01
C ARG A 62 5.80 9.09 -1.23
N GLU A 63 5.03 9.19 -2.31
CA GLU A 63 4.27 10.41 -2.60
C GLU A 63 3.28 10.71 -1.48
N ILE A 64 2.48 9.73 -1.05
CA ILE A 64 1.51 9.91 0.04
C ILE A 64 2.19 10.34 1.33
N ALA A 65 3.28 9.66 1.72
CA ALA A 65 3.99 9.95 2.96
C ALA A 65 4.68 11.33 2.94
N THR A 66 5.20 11.75 1.79
CA THR A 66 5.90 13.05 1.67
C THR A 66 4.95 14.23 1.47
N SER A 67 3.77 14.01 0.87
CA SER A 67 2.75 15.05 0.71
C SER A 67 1.71 15.05 1.83
N ASN A 68 1.78 14.10 2.76
CA ASN A 68 0.79 13.86 3.83
C ASN A 68 -0.66 13.88 3.30
N SER A 69 -0.89 13.28 2.13
CA SER A 69 -2.17 13.33 1.42
C SER A 69 -2.30 12.22 0.39
N ILE A 70 -3.53 11.78 0.14
CA ILE A 70 -3.84 10.84 -0.94
C ILE A 70 -4.34 11.66 -2.13
N LYS A 71 -3.60 11.65 -3.24
CA LYS A 71 -4.02 12.32 -4.48
C LYS A 71 -5.28 11.66 -5.06
N ALA A 72 -6.15 12.46 -5.68
CA ALA A 72 -7.40 12.00 -6.28
C ALA A 72 -7.18 10.86 -7.30
N ASP A 73 -6.12 10.94 -8.10
CA ASP A 73 -5.77 9.90 -9.09
C ASP A 73 -5.61 8.51 -8.45
N TYR A 74 -5.05 8.43 -7.24
CA TYR A 74 -4.90 7.17 -6.51
C TYR A 74 -6.20 6.67 -5.88
N LEU A 75 -7.10 7.58 -5.50
CA LEU A 75 -8.42 7.21 -4.99
C LEU A 75 -9.30 6.62 -6.10
N ASN A 76 -9.22 7.18 -7.30
CA ASN A 76 -9.95 6.67 -8.46
C ASN A 76 -9.58 5.20 -8.72
N MET A 77 -8.29 4.85 -8.67
CA MET A 77 -7.85 3.45 -8.80
C MET A 77 -8.52 2.51 -7.79
N VAL A 78 -8.66 2.94 -6.53
CA VAL A 78 -9.32 2.15 -5.48
C VAL A 78 -10.82 2.01 -5.71
N ILE A 79 -11.50 3.12 -6.03
CA ILE A 79 -12.96 3.14 -6.25
C ILE A 79 -13.33 2.29 -7.47
N TYR A 80 -12.49 2.26 -8.51
CA TYR A 80 -12.69 1.38 -9.66
C TYR A 80 -12.53 -0.10 -9.30
N GLU A 81 -11.58 -0.46 -8.42
CA GLU A 81 -11.38 -1.86 -7.99
C GLU A 81 -12.48 -2.39 -7.06
N GLU A 82 -13.10 -1.51 -6.25
CA GLU A 82 -14.23 -1.88 -5.37
C GLU A 82 -15.59 -1.85 -6.09
N ARG A 83 -15.66 -1.38 -7.35
CA ARG A 83 -16.90 -1.33 -8.12
C ARG A 83 -17.34 -2.76 -8.48
N PRO A 84 -18.59 -3.17 -8.18
CA PRO A 84 -19.07 -4.48 -8.59
C PRO A 84 -19.05 -4.59 -10.13
N PRO A 85 -18.75 -5.78 -10.69
CA PRO A 85 -18.77 -5.96 -12.14
C PRO A 85 -20.17 -5.63 -12.70
N GLY A 86 -20.28 -4.55 -13.49
CA GLY A 86 -21.53 -4.19 -14.19
C GLY A 86 -22.04 -2.76 -13.98
N ASP A 87 -21.47 -1.97 -13.06
CA ASP A 87 -21.89 -0.58 -12.88
C ASP A 87 -21.28 0.36 -13.94
N ILE A 88 -22.07 0.65 -14.97
CA ILE A 88 -21.83 1.66 -16.01
C ILE A 88 -22.72 2.88 -15.74
N LEU A 89 -22.24 3.75 -14.86
CA LEU A 89 -22.54 5.18 -14.83
C LEU A 89 -21.22 5.93 -14.98
#